data_AF-A0A9E2ZJT1-F1
#
_entry.id   AF-A0A9E2ZJT1-F1
#
_cell.length_a   1.000
_cell.length_b   1.000
_cell.length_c   1.000
_cell.angle_alpha   90.00
_cell.angle_beta   90.00
_cell.angle_gamma   90.00
#
_symmetry.space_group_name_H-M   'P 1'
#
loop_
_entity.id
_entity.type
_entity.pdbx_description
1 polymer ?
#
loop_
_entity_poly.entity_id
_entity_poly.type
_entity_poly.pdbx_seq_one_letter_code
_entity_poly.pdbx_strand_id
1 'polypeptide(L)'
;MSWSEPGDDRWDEFGEDGDLDEFDGRRWPLNWVGLYARERWQWFERLWSDVCMLRERYRLSLRSGWWEDQVQVEALAALAAWVQRYDSGEWDDPPGKLSLLYDLERIASLLRDGSEPFHPDRDRLPFARYLIEIGCQPPPNRGSIE
;
A
#
# COMPACT_ATOMS: atom_id res chain seq x y z
N MET A 1 -29.28 26.02 -46.36
CA MET A 1 -28.55 27.18 -45.80
C MET A 1 -29.30 27.66 -44.57
N SER A 2 -28.60 27.55 -43.44
CA SER A 2 -28.73 28.16 -42.10
C SER A 2 -29.99 28.96 -41.71
N TRP A 3 -30.57 28.56 -40.58
CA TRP A 3 -31.12 29.44 -39.55
C TRP A 3 -30.68 28.94 -38.17
N SER A 4 -30.30 29.86 -37.28
CA SER A 4 -29.63 29.67 -35.98
C SER A 4 -30.57 29.46 -34.77
N GLU A 5 -30.10 28.61 -33.83
CA GLU A 5 -30.09 28.70 -32.33
C GLU A 5 -31.40 28.93 -31.51
N PRO A 6 -31.43 28.73 -30.15
CA PRO A 6 -30.52 28.04 -29.20
C PRO A 6 -31.26 27.08 -28.21
N GLY A 7 -30.53 26.35 -27.35
CA GLY A 7 -31.03 25.57 -26.21
C GLY A 7 -30.59 24.10 -26.28
N ASP A 8 -30.03 23.46 -25.26
CA ASP A 8 -30.09 23.72 -23.84
C ASP A 8 -28.82 23.13 -23.20
N ASP A 9 -28.22 23.85 -22.27
CA ASP A 9 -27.17 23.38 -21.39
C ASP A 9 -27.65 22.12 -20.66
N ARG A 10 -27.07 20.97 -20.99
CA ARG A 10 -27.15 19.80 -20.11
C ARG A 10 -25.76 19.25 -19.83
N TRP A 11 -25.01 20.05 -19.10
CA TRP A 11 -23.97 19.59 -18.20
C TRP A 11 -24.61 18.97 -16.94
N ASP A 12 -25.48 17.97 -17.11
CA ASP A 12 -25.75 16.97 -16.10
C ASP A 12 -24.89 15.78 -16.55
N GLU A 13 -23.75 15.47 -15.97
CA GLU A 13 -23.68 14.71 -14.73
C GLU A 13 -22.22 14.72 -14.24
N PHE A 14 -21.66 15.91 -13.98
CA PHE A 14 -20.50 16.02 -13.09
C PHE A 14 -21.02 15.95 -11.66
N GLY A 15 -21.42 14.74 -11.27
CA GLY A 15 -22.18 14.51 -10.06
C GLY A 15 -22.15 13.05 -9.64
N GLU A 16 -21.04 12.37 -9.83
CA GLU A 16 -20.71 11.23 -8.99
C GLU A 16 -19.38 11.58 -8.34
N ASP A 17 -19.48 12.01 -7.08
CA ASP A 17 -18.47 11.76 -6.06
C ASP A 17 -18.10 10.28 -6.17
N GLY A 18 -17.19 9.99 -7.09
CA GLY A 18 -16.76 8.64 -7.43
C GLY A 18 -16.28 8.00 -6.16
N ASP A 19 -17.11 7.07 -5.68
CA ASP A 19 -16.92 6.25 -4.52
C ASP A 19 -15.43 5.93 -4.33
N LEU A 20 -14.91 6.35 -3.19
CA LEU A 20 -13.61 5.93 -2.67
C LEU A 20 -13.58 4.42 -2.34
N ASP A 21 -14.44 3.62 -2.98
CA ASP A 21 -14.67 2.19 -2.82
C ASP A 21 -14.64 1.44 -4.18
N GLU A 22 -14.39 2.10 -5.31
CA GLU A 22 -14.11 1.46 -6.60
C GLU A 22 -12.66 0.92 -6.70
N PHE A 23 -12.11 0.34 -5.61
CA PHE A 23 -11.02 -0.65 -5.74
C PHE A 23 -11.63 -2.01 -6.11
N ASP A 24 -12.30 -1.98 -7.24
CA ASP A 24 -13.15 -2.97 -7.88
C ASP A 24 -12.32 -4.20 -8.28
N GLY A 25 -12.15 -5.17 -7.38
CA GLY A 25 -11.66 -6.54 -7.67
C GLY A 25 -10.30 -6.70 -8.37
N ARG A 26 -9.60 -5.60 -8.68
CA ARG A 26 -8.33 -5.57 -9.39
C ARG A 26 -7.23 -5.78 -8.37
N ARG A 27 -6.54 -6.91 -8.53
CA ARG A 27 -5.37 -7.31 -7.76
C ARG A 27 -4.45 -6.12 -7.51
N TRP A 28 -4.22 -5.82 -6.23
CA TRP A 28 -3.35 -4.72 -5.82
C TRP A 28 -1.94 -4.90 -6.43
N PRO A 29 -1.33 -3.85 -7.01
CA PRO A 29 -0.04 -3.99 -7.69
C PRO A 29 1.07 -4.32 -6.70
N LEU A 30 2.03 -5.16 -7.10
CA LEU A 30 3.17 -5.54 -6.27
C LEU A 30 4.24 -4.46 -6.18
N ASN A 31 4.16 -3.43 -7.03
CA ASN A 31 5.07 -2.30 -7.05
C ASN A 31 4.29 -0.99 -7.13
N TRP A 32 4.89 0.08 -6.61
CA TRP A 32 4.33 1.43 -6.68
C TRP A 32 4.82 2.20 -7.92
N VAL A 33 5.80 1.64 -8.65
CA VAL A 33 6.38 2.25 -9.86
C VAL A 33 5.31 2.34 -10.95
N GLY A 34 5.11 3.54 -11.48
CA GLY A 34 4.10 3.80 -12.50
C GLY A 34 2.73 4.24 -11.96
N LEU A 35 2.49 4.14 -10.64
CA LEU A 35 1.31 4.71 -10.00
C LEU A 35 1.36 6.24 -9.98
N TYR A 36 0.19 6.89 -9.96
CA TYR A 36 0.08 8.32 -9.72
C TYR A 36 0.49 8.67 -8.28
N ALA A 37 0.90 9.93 -8.03
CA ALA A 37 1.42 10.36 -6.73
C ALA A 37 0.49 10.04 -5.54
N ARG A 38 -0.82 10.18 -5.72
CA ARG A 38 -1.83 9.87 -4.69
C ARG A 38 -2.02 8.35 -4.49
N GLU A 39 -1.97 7.58 -5.56
CA GLU A 39 -2.07 6.12 -5.51
C GLU A 39 -0.83 5.50 -4.84
N ARG A 40 0.36 6.07 -5.07
CA ARG A 40 1.58 5.66 -4.36
C ARG A 40 1.44 5.81 -2.86
N TRP A 41 0.88 6.95 -2.42
CA TRP A 41 0.61 7.14 -1.00
C TRP A 41 -0.30 6.04 -0.45
N GLN A 42 -1.42 5.77 -1.10
CA GLN A 42 -2.36 4.72 -0.70
C GLN A 42 -1.70 3.34 -0.70
N TRP A 43 -0.85 3.05 -1.69
CA TRP A 43 -0.08 1.82 -1.78
C TRP A 43 0.86 1.63 -0.59
N PHE A 44 1.59 2.68 -0.22
CA PHE A 44 2.49 2.65 0.93
C PHE A 44 1.73 2.57 2.27
N GLU A 45 0.60 3.26 2.41
CA GLU A 45 -0.27 3.15 3.59
C GLU A 45 -0.83 1.73 3.76
N ARG A 46 -1.24 1.10 2.64
CA ARG A 46 -1.70 -0.29 2.67
C ARG A 46 -0.57 -1.22 3.08
N LEU A 47 0.59 -1.08 2.44
CA LEU A 47 1.78 -1.88 2.77
C LEU A 47 2.17 -1.69 4.24
N TRP A 48 2.10 -0.47 4.78
CA TRP A 48 2.38 -0.19 6.19
C TRP A 48 1.48 -1.01 7.12
N SER A 49 0.17 -1.02 6.85
CA SER A 49 -0.79 -1.83 7.60
C SER A 49 -0.47 -3.32 7.50
N ASP A 50 -0.17 -3.81 6.31
CA ASP A 50 0.16 -5.21 6.07
C ASP A 50 1.47 -5.61 6.78
N VAL A 51 2.50 -4.75 6.77
CA VAL A 51 3.76 -4.94 7.49
C VAL A 51 3.54 -5.03 8.99
N CYS A 52 2.66 -4.20 9.56
CA CYS A 52 2.29 -4.28 10.97
C CYS A 52 1.66 -5.64 11.30
N MET A 53 0.71 -6.11 10.48
CA MET A 53 0.11 -7.43 10.66
C MET A 53 1.12 -8.57 10.51
N LEU A 54 1.98 -8.52 9.50
CA LEU A 54 3.01 -9.53 9.24
C LEU A 54 4.02 -9.61 10.40
N ARG A 55 4.42 -8.46 10.95
CA ARG A 55 5.29 -8.36 12.12
C ARG A 55 4.68 -9.09 13.31
N GLU A 56 3.41 -8.86 13.61
CA GLU A 56 2.74 -9.48 14.74
C GLU A 56 2.55 -10.98 14.52
N ARG A 57 2.11 -11.37 13.31
CA ARG A 57 1.80 -12.77 12.99
C ARG A 57 3.04 -13.67 12.95
N TYR A 58 4.11 -13.21 12.30
CA TYR A 58 5.31 -14.01 12.08
C TYR A 58 6.49 -13.59 12.95
N ARG A 59 6.29 -12.63 13.89
CA ARG A 59 7.32 -12.08 14.77
C ARG A 59 8.56 -11.58 13.99
N LEU A 60 8.32 -10.98 12.83
CA LEU A 60 9.39 -10.47 11.97
C LEU A 60 10.20 -9.41 12.70
N SER A 61 11.53 -9.57 12.69
CA SER A 61 12.45 -8.59 13.26
C SER A 61 12.72 -7.44 12.29
N LEU A 62 11.67 -6.70 11.95
CA LEU A 62 11.74 -5.53 11.07
C LEU A 62 12.56 -4.41 11.72
N ARG A 63 13.40 -3.76 10.92
CA ARG A 63 14.09 -2.52 11.30
C ARG A 63 13.25 -1.28 11.00
N SER A 64 13.51 -0.20 11.71
CA SER A 64 13.07 1.14 11.28
C SER A 64 13.77 1.52 9.97
N GLY A 65 13.07 2.26 9.10
CA GLY A 65 13.59 2.66 7.79
C GLY A 65 13.50 1.59 6.71
N TRP A 66 12.74 0.50 6.91
CA TRP A 66 12.55 -0.54 5.88
C TRP A 66 11.98 0.02 4.58
N TRP A 67 11.23 1.12 4.65
CA TRP A 67 10.63 1.81 3.51
C TRP A 67 11.64 2.52 2.60
N GLU A 68 12.88 2.71 3.06
CA GLU A 68 13.94 3.36 2.27
C GLU A 68 14.69 2.37 1.37
N ASP A 69 14.62 1.08 1.70
CA ASP A 69 15.29 0.01 0.94
C ASP A 69 14.27 -0.69 0.04
N GLN A 70 14.42 -0.48 -1.27
CA GLN A 70 13.53 -1.03 -2.28
C GLN A 70 13.43 -2.56 -2.22
N VAL A 71 14.50 -3.27 -1.87
CA VAL A 71 14.49 -4.74 -1.76
C VAL A 71 13.60 -5.17 -0.58
N GLN A 72 13.66 -4.44 0.54
CA GLN A 72 12.82 -4.71 1.71
C GLN A 72 11.35 -4.38 1.42
N VAL A 73 11.09 -3.26 0.73
CA VAL A 73 9.75 -2.87 0.27
C VAL A 73 9.14 -3.96 -0.62
N GLU A 74 9.88 -4.42 -1.63
CA GLU A 74 9.40 -5.47 -2.56
C GLU A 74 9.19 -6.81 -1.85
N ALA A 75 10.10 -7.21 -0.97
CA ALA A 75 9.97 -8.45 -0.20
C ALA A 75 8.72 -8.42 0.70
N LEU A 76 8.45 -7.29 1.36
CA LEU A 76 7.28 -7.13 2.22
C LEU A 76 5.99 -7.08 1.41
N ALA A 77 5.97 -6.40 0.27
CA ALA A 77 4.81 -6.38 -0.63
C ALA A 77 4.50 -7.77 -1.18
N ALA A 78 5.52 -8.53 -1.59
CA ALA A 78 5.37 -9.91 -2.05
C ALA A 78 4.86 -10.83 -0.93
N LEU A 79 5.40 -10.71 0.28
CA LEU A 79 4.96 -11.49 1.44
C LEU A 79 3.52 -11.16 1.83
N ALA A 80 3.15 -9.89 1.87
CA ALA A 80 1.79 -9.44 2.16
C ALA A 80 0.79 -10.02 1.15
N ALA A 81 1.09 -9.88 -0.14
CA ALA A 81 0.25 -10.43 -1.20
C ALA A 81 0.14 -11.96 -1.16
N TRP A 82 1.24 -12.66 -0.83
CA TRP A 82 1.23 -14.12 -0.65
C TRP A 82 0.32 -14.52 0.50
N VAL A 83 0.45 -13.86 1.65
CA VAL A 83 -0.31 -14.16 2.87
C VAL A 83 -1.80 -13.86 2.68
N GLN A 84 -2.13 -12.75 2.03
CA GLN A 84 -3.51 -12.40 1.70
C GLN A 84 -4.17 -13.48 0.83
N ARG A 85 -3.49 -13.96 -0.21
CA ARG A 85 -4.00 -15.03 -1.10
C ARG A 85 -4.18 -16.37 -0.37
N TYR A 86 -3.30 -16.66 0.57
CA TYR A 86 -3.42 -17.85 1.39
C TYR A 86 -4.62 -17.74 2.35
N ASP A 87 -4.77 -16.60 3.04
CA ASP A 87 -5.84 -16.38 4.01
C ASP A 87 -7.23 -16.27 3.35
N SER A 88 -7.31 -15.74 2.12
CA SER A 88 -8.57 -15.68 1.37
C SER A 88 -9.02 -17.03 0.82
N GLY A 89 -8.16 -18.06 0.87
CA GLY A 89 -8.41 -19.37 0.27
C GLY A 89 -8.33 -19.37 -1.26
N GLU A 90 -7.94 -18.26 -1.89
CA GLU A 90 -7.66 -18.20 -3.33
C GLU A 90 -6.50 -19.10 -3.73
N TRP A 91 -5.61 -19.40 -2.79
CA TRP A 91 -4.49 -20.28 -2.99
C TRP A 91 -4.36 -21.30 -1.87
N ASP A 92 -4.93 -22.48 -2.11
CA ASP A 92 -4.76 -23.65 -1.24
C ASP A 92 -3.54 -24.45 -1.70
N ASP A 93 -2.37 -24.08 -1.17
CA ASP A 93 -1.10 -24.81 -1.38
C ASP A 93 -0.39 -25.03 -0.03
N PRO A 94 -0.76 -26.10 0.71
CA PRO A 94 -0.14 -26.44 1.98
C PRO A 94 1.39 -26.64 1.90
N PRO A 95 1.95 -27.30 0.86
CA PRO A 95 3.40 -27.33 0.64
C PRO A 95 4.02 -25.93 0.53
N GLY A 96 3.43 -25.04 -0.28
CA GLY A 96 3.89 -23.66 -0.41
C GLY A 96 3.88 -22.89 0.92
N LYS A 97 2.85 -23.07 1.75
CA LYS A 97 2.79 -22.50 3.10
C LYS A 97 3.91 -23.00 3.99
N LEU A 98 4.16 -24.32 3.98
CA LEU A 98 5.22 -24.91 4.79
C LEU A 98 6.60 -24.39 4.36
N SER A 99 6.86 -24.31 3.05
CA SER A 99 8.11 -23.72 2.53
C SER A 99 8.30 -22.29 3.02
N LEU A 100 7.27 -21.44 2.94
CA LEU A 100 7.35 -20.08 3.48
C LEU A 100 7.70 -20.06 4.97
N LEU A 101 7.07 -20.92 5.78
CA LEU A 101 7.33 -20.99 7.22
C LEU A 101 8.79 -21.36 7.52
N TYR A 102 9.40 -22.23 6.72
CA TYR A 102 10.83 -22.53 6.83
C TYR A 102 11.73 -21.38 6.36
N ASP A 103 11.28 -20.60 5.38
CA ASP A 103 12.03 -19.46 4.85
C ASP A 103 11.86 -18.17 5.69
N LEU A 104 10.98 -18.15 6.70
CA LEU A 104 10.75 -16.97 7.54
C LEU A 104 12.02 -16.44 8.20
N GLU A 105 12.95 -17.31 8.60
CA GLU A 105 14.22 -16.87 9.19
C GLU A 105 15.11 -16.15 8.16
N ARG A 106 15.10 -16.61 6.91
CA ARG A 106 15.83 -15.96 5.81
C ARG A 106 15.21 -14.60 5.50
N ILE A 107 13.88 -14.52 5.46
CA ILE A 107 13.17 -13.25 5.28
C ILE A 107 13.46 -12.30 6.45
N ALA A 108 13.39 -12.78 7.69
CA ALA A 108 13.70 -11.98 8.87
C ALA A 108 15.16 -11.47 8.86
N SER A 109 16.09 -12.26 8.31
CA SER A 109 17.49 -11.84 8.14
C SER A 109 17.65 -10.74 7.09
N LEU A 110 16.91 -10.81 5.97
CA LEU A 110 16.89 -9.74 4.97
C LEU A 110 16.36 -8.42 5.54
N LEU A 111 15.40 -8.49 6.46
CA LEU A 111 14.75 -7.33 7.09
C LEU A 111 15.53 -6.75 8.27
N ARG A 112 16.61 -7.42 8.71
CA ARG A 112 17.42 -7.04 9.87
C ARG A 112 18.79 -6.57 9.40
N ASP A 113 19.16 -5.34 9.74
CA ASP A 113 20.49 -4.78 9.44
C ASP A 113 21.20 -4.19 10.69
N GLY A 114 20.88 -4.71 11.88
CA GLY A 114 21.53 -4.30 13.14
C GLY A 114 21.16 -2.90 13.67
N SER A 115 20.27 -2.19 12.98
CA SER A 115 19.71 -0.88 13.36
C SER A 115 18.51 -1.00 14.33
N GLU A 116 17.93 0.14 14.72
CA GLU A 116 16.82 0.17 15.68
C GLU A 116 15.60 -0.64 15.20
N PRO A 117 14.94 -1.41 16.10
CA PRO A 117 13.73 -2.15 15.76
C PRO A 117 12.59 -1.24 15.27
N PHE A 118 11.76 -1.75 14.37
CA PHE A 118 10.57 -1.05 13.90
C PHE A 118 9.51 -0.89 15.00
N HIS A 119 9.03 0.34 15.17
CA HIS A 119 7.98 0.76 16.09
C HIS A 119 6.95 1.63 15.35
N PRO A 120 5.72 1.13 15.09
CA PRO A 120 4.75 1.83 14.25
C PRO A 120 4.51 3.29 14.66
N ASP A 121 4.28 3.56 15.94
CA ASP A 121 3.97 4.92 16.41
C ASP A 121 5.15 5.89 16.24
N ARG A 122 6.37 5.44 16.54
CA ARG A 122 7.58 6.25 16.42
C ARG A 122 7.97 6.49 14.96
N ASP A 123 7.86 5.44 14.16
CA ASP A 123 8.36 5.40 12.79
C ASP A 123 7.37 6.00 11.78
N ARG A 124 6.12 6.25 12.19
CA ARG A 124 5.06 6.81 11.34
C ARG A 124 5.42 8.14 10.72
N LEU A 125 5.98 9.06 11.50
CA LEU A 125 6.34 10.40 11.05
C LEU A 125 7.53 10.39 10.08
N PRO A 126 8.65 9.71 10.38
CA PRO A 126 9.72 9.48 9.40
C PRO A 126 9.24 8.86 8.09
N PHE A 127 8.38 7.84 8.16
CA PHE A 127 7.78 7.21 6.99
C PHE A 127 6.99 8.19 6.13
N ALA A 128 6.08 8.96 6.73
CA ALA A 128 5.28 9.95 6.01
C ALA A 128 6.15 11.03 5.33
N ARG A 129 7.23 11.46 5.98
CA ARG A 129 8.20 12.40 5.40
C ARG A 129 8.89 11.81 4.17
N TYR A 130 9.39 10.58 4.28
CA TYR A 130 9.99 9.87 3.16
C TYR A 130 9.05 9.77 1.96
N LEU A 131 7.76 9.45 2.18
CA LEU A 131 6.77 9.38 1.10
C LEU A 131 6.64 10.71 0.35
N ILE A 132 6.64 11.84 1.06
CA ILE A 132 6.60 13.17 0.45
C ILE A 132 7.88 13.43 -0.35
N GLU A 133 9.04 13.04 0.19
CA GLU A 133 10.35 13.21 -0.47
C GLU A 133 10.44 12.45 -1.80
N ILE A 134 9.86 11.25 -1.89
CA ILE A 134 9.79 10.46 -3.13
C ILE A 134 8.64 10.87 -4.06
N GLY A 135 7.93 11.96 -3.75
CA GLY A 135 6.88 12.55 -4.58
C GLY A 135 5.51 11.89 -4.44
N CYS A 136 5.23 11.17 -3.35
CA CYS A 136 3.88 10.75 -3.02
C CYS A 136 3.07 11.95 -2.50
N GLN A 137 1.76 11.93 -2.75
CA GLN A 137 0.87 12.99 -2.30
C GLN A 137 -0.04 12.48 -1.18
N PRO A 138 0.01 13.07 0.03
CA PRO A 138 -0.91 12.71 1.11
C PRO A 138 -2.36 13.01 0.72
N PRO A 139 -3.34 12.31 1.33
CA PRO A 139 -4.74 12.66 1.14
C PRO A 139 -4.95 14.14 1.54
N PRO A 140 -5.87 14.84 0.87
CA PRO A 140 -6.20 16.20 1.25
C PRO A 140 -6.58 16.21 2.73
N ASN A 141 -5.92 17.07 3.50
CA ASN A 141 -6.23 17.24 4.91
C ASN A 141 -7.72 17.60 4.96
N ARG A 142 -8.56 16.73 5.55
CA ARG A 142 -9.97 17.06 5.81
C ARG A 142 -9.92 18.19 6.84
N GLY A 143 -9.86 19.42 6.34
CA GLY A 143 -9.70 20.61 7.15
C GLY A 143 -10.80 20.65 8.19
N SER A 144 -10.37 20.93 9.43
CA SER A 144 -11.10 21.69 10.42
C SER A 144 -12.22 22.52 9.79
N ILE A 145 -13.45 22.12 10.07
CA ILE A 145 -14.57 23.06 10.04
C ILE A 145 -14.37 23.90 11.30
N GLU A 146 -13.88 25.13 11.11
CA GLU A 146 -14.00 26.19 12.12
C GLU A 146 -15.48 26.45 12.48
#